data_AF-A0A929DVG6-F1
#
_entry.id   AF-A0A929DVG6-F1
#
_cell.length_a   1.000
_cell.length_b   1.000
_cell.length_c   1.000
_cell.angle_alpha   90.00
_cell.angle_beta   90.00
_cell.angle_gamma   90.00
#
_symmetry.space_group_name_H-M   'P 1'
#
loop_
_entity.id
_entity.type
_entity.pdbx_description
1 polymer ?
#
loop_
_entity_poly.entity_id
_entity_poly.type
_entity_poly.pdbx_seq_one_letter_code
_entity_poly.pdbx_strand_id
1 'polypeptide(L)' 'MAVTEEDILKALTQVMDPELHRNVVELGFIQEVDIADDYVHLDIQLTTPMCPRAEEIVSMIKQAAESVDGIREAEV' A
#
# COMPACT_ATOMS: atom_id res chain seq x y z
N MET A 1 -9.45 -2.20 -18.80
CA MET A 1 -7.99 -2.17 -18.58
C MET A 1 -7.76 -2.97 -17.32
N ALA A 2 -6.83 -3.93 -17.33
CA ALA A 2 -6.49 -4.66 -16.12
C ALA A 2 -5.61 -3.75 -15.25
N VAL A 3 -5.86 -3.73 -13.94
CA VAL A 3 -4.98 -3.02 -12.99
C VAL A 3 -3.62 -3.70 -13.01
N THR A 4 -2.55 -2.91 -13.08
CA THR A 4 -1.18 -3.43 -13.05
C THR A 4 -0.48 -3.08 -11.75
N GLU A 5 0.57 -3.82 -11.43
CA GLU A 5 1.44 -3.54 -10.29
C GLU A 5 2.00 -2.12 -10.33
N GLU A 6 2.30 -1.58 -11.52
CA GLU A 6 2.74 -0.19 -11.68
C GLU A 6 1.68 0.84 -11.26
N ASP A 7 0.39 0.55 -11.49
CA ASP A 7 -0.70 1.45 -11.06
C ASP A 7 -0.81 1.47 -9.53
N ILE A 8 -0.73 0.29 -8.92
CA ILE A 8 -0.73 0.14 -7.45
C ILE A 8 0.52 0.81 -6.86
N LEU A 9 1.71 0.53 -7.36
CA LEU A 9 2.96 1.15 -6.91
C LEU A 9 2.93 2.67 -7.02
N LYS A 10 2.34 3.23 -8.09
CA LYS A 10 2.13 4.67 -8.22
C LYS A 10 1.20 5.22 -7.14
N ALA A 11 0.09 4.56 -6.86
CA ALA A 11 -0.79 4.99 -5.77
C ALA A 11 -0.06 4.95 -4.42
N LEU A 12 0.72 3.89 -4.19
CA LEU A 12 1.49 3.69 -2.96
C LEU A 12 2.63 4.70 -2.80
N THR A 13 3.19 5.25 -3.88
CA THR A 13 4.17 6.36 -3.78
C THR A 13 3.58 7.66 -3.23
N GLN A 14 2.26 7.79 -3.14
CA GLN A 14 1.63 8.91 -2.43
C GLN A 14 1.66 8.73 -0.91
N VAL A 15 1.87 7.48 -0.44
CA VAL A 15 1.97 7.17 0.98
C VAL A 15 3.42 7.34 1.43
N MET A 16 3.62 8.42 2.18
CA MET A 16 4.93 8.85 2.65
C MET A 16 5.00 8.71 4.16
N ASP A 17 6.06 8.08 4.66
CA ASP A 17 6.30 7.94 6.09
C ASP A 17 6.75 9.30 6.66
N PRO A 18 6.02 9.86 7.64
CA PRO A 18 6.33 11.18 8.19
C PRO A 18 7.57 11.19 9.10
N GLU A 19 8.06 10.05 9.57
CA GLU A 19 9.28 9.97 10.38
C GLU A 19 10.52 9.93 9.50
N LEU A 20 10.50 9.07 8.48
CA LEU A 20 11.61 8.82 7.58
C LEU A 20 11.61 9.72 6.34
N HIS A 21 10.51 10.45 6.10
CA HIS A 21 10.29 11.29 4.91
C HIS A 21 10.55 10.52 3.60
N ARG A 22 10.14 9.25 3.58
CA ARG A 22 10.35 8.32 2.46
C ARG A 22 9.07 7.56 2.15
N ASN A 23 8.93 7.11 0.91
CA ASN A 23 7.77 6.34 0.48
C ASN A 23 7.81 4.93 1.06
N VAL A 24 6.65 4.38 1.39
CA VAL A 24 6.52 2.99 1.89
C VAL A 24 7.09 1.95 0.91
N VAL A 25 6.99 2.24 -0.38
CA VAL A 25 7.59 1.44 -1.47
C VAL A 25 9.13 1.49 -1.40
N GLU A 26 9.71 2.68 -1.22
CA GLU A 26 11.17 2.84 -1.17
C GLU A 26 11.79 2.33 0.13
N LEU A 27 11.01 2.33 1.22
CA LEU A 27 11.41 1.74 2.49
C LEU A 27 11.39 0.20 2.46
N GLY A 28 10.83 -0.40 1.40
CA GLY A 28 10.69 -1.85 1.28
C GLY A 28 9.73 -2.44 2.31
N PHE A 29 8.75 -1.65 2.76
CA PHE A 29 7.73 -2.13 3.70
C PHE A 29 6.76 -3.09 3.03
N ILE A 30 6.55 -2.94 1.71
CA ILE A 30 5.75 -3.83 0.89
C ILE A 30 6.63 -4.99 0.44
N GLN A 31 6.31 -6.18 0.93
CA GLN A 31 6.97 -7.44 0.56
C GLN A 31 6.39 -7.97 -0.76
N GLU A 32 5.07 -7.96 -0.87
CA GLU A 32 4.35 -8.59 -1.98
C GLU A 32 3.11 -7.78 -2.34
N VAL A 33 2.79 -7.75 -3.63
CA VAL A 33 1.61 -7.10 -4.19
C VAL A 33 0.90 -8.13 -5.06
N ASP A 34 -0.22 -8.65 -4.58
CA ASP A 34 -1.02 -9.63 -5.30
C ASP A 34 -2.28 -8.95 -5.84
N ILE A 35 -2.44 -8.93 -7.16
CA ILE A 35 -3.58 -8.28 -7.82
C ILE A 35 -4.46 -9.36 -8.44
N ALA A 36 -5.67 -9.48 -7.91
CA ALA A 36 -6.66 -10.47 -8.33
C ALA A 36 -7.90 -9.75 -8.89
N ASP A 37 -7.90 -9.48 -10.19
CA ASP A 37 -8.97 -8.78 -10.92
C ASP A 37 -9.31 -7.40 -10.33
N ASP A 38 -10.29 -7.33 -9.43
CA ASP A 38 -10.75 -6.14 -8.74
C ASP A 38 -10.35 -6.08 -7.25
N TYR A 39 -9.59 -7.07 -6.79
CA TYR A 39 -9.04 -7.15 -5.45
C TYR A 39 -7.52 -6.96 -5.47
N VAL A 40 -6.99 -6.27 -4.47
CA VAL A 40 -5.54 -6.18 -4.26
C VAL A 40 -5.19 -6.56 -2.83
N HIS A 41 -4.20 -7.45 -2.71
CA HIS A 41 -3.60 -7.86 -1.45
C HIS A 41 -2.18 -7.32 -1.37
N LEU A 42 -1.85 -6.64 -0.28
CA LEU A 42 -0.56 -5.99 -0.08
C LEU A 42 0.07 -6.56 1.19
N ASP A 43 1.10 -7.37 1.05
CA ASP A 43 1.78 -7.93 2.21
C ASP A 43 2.81 -6.90 2.72
N ILE A 44 2.60 -6.39 3.93
CA ILE A 44 3.45 -5.37 4.54
C ILE A 44 4.12 -5.86 5.83
N GLN A 45 5.44 -5.73 5.89
CA GLN A 45 6.22 -6.14 7.06
C GLN A 45 6.65 -4.92 7.88
N LEU A 46 5.75 -4.46 8.75
CA LEU A 46 6.04 -3.40 9.70
C LEU A 46 6.99 -3.90 10.78
N THR A 47 8.16 -3.26 10.87
CA THR A 47 9.18 -3.58 11.89
C THR A 47 8.75 -3.18 13.32
N THR A 48 7.60 -2.52 13.49
CA THR A 48 7.01 -2.14 14.79
C THR A 48 5.48 -2.29 14.79
N PRO A 49 4.95 -3.50 15.08
CA PRO A 49 3.51 -3.80 14.99
C PRO A 49 2.62 -3.18 16.09
N MET A 50 3.20 -2.47 17.06
CA MET A 50 2.48 -1.95 18.24
C MET A 50 2.42 -0.41 18.31
N CYS A 51 2.86 0.28 17.25
CA CYS A 51 2.79 1.74 17.21
C CYS A 51 1.54 2.20 16.45
N PRO A 52 0.75 3.16 16.97
CA PRO A 52 -0.44 3.69 16.30
C PRO A 52 -0.16 4.29 14.92
N ARG A 53 1.10 4.66 14.65
CA ARG A 53 1.58 5.14 13.35
C ARG A 53 1.59 4.06 12.27
N ALA A 54 1.86 2.81 12.66
CA ALA A 54 1.85 1.69 11.73
C ALA A 54 0.44 1.51 11.14
N GLU A 55 -0.59 1.52 11.98
CA GLU A 55 -1.99 1.43 11.56
C GLU A 55 -2.41 2.61 10.67
N GLU A 56 -1.93 3.82 10.94
CA GLU A 56 -2.15 4.97 10.04
C GLU A 56 -1.56 4.71 8.65
N ILE A 57 -0.32 4.21 8.58
CA ILE A 57 0.34 3.88 7.30
C ILE A 57 -0.42 2.79 6.56
N VAL A 58 -0.81 1.71 7.25
CA VAL A 58 -1.64 0.63 6.69
C VAL A 58 -2.93 1.19 6.11
N SER A 59 -3.63 2.05 6.86
CA SER A 59 -4.87 2.67 6.40
C SER A 59 -4.64 3.58 5.18
N MET A 60 -3.54 4.32 5.13
CA MET A 60 -3.19 5.15 3.97
C MET A 60 -2.86 4.30 2.74
N ILE A 61 -2.13 3.20 2.93
CA ILE A 61 -1.82 2.21 1.88
C ILE A 61 -3.11 1.63 1.31
N LYS A 62 -4.00 1.16 2.18
CA LYS A 62 -5.31 0.63 1.80
C LYS A 62 -6.11 1.64 0.98
N GLN A 63 -6.25 2.87 1.50
CA GLN A 63 -6.99 3.93 0.82
C GLN A 63 -6.38 4.30 -0.54
N ALA A 64 -5.05 4.37 -0.64
CA ALA A 64 -4.37 4.65 -1.88
C ALA A 64 -4.64 3.56 -2.92
N ALA A 65 -4.57 2.29 -2.52
CA ALA A 65 -4.85 1.15 -3.39
C ALA A 65 -6.33 1.11 -3.82
N GLU A 66 -7.27 1.35 -2.91
CA GLU A 66 -8.71 1.48 -3.24
C GLU A 66 -9.02 2.69 -4.14
N SER A 67 -8.13 3.68 -4.18
CA SER A 67 -8.28 4.86 -5.03
C SER A 67 -7.85 4.61 -6.48
N VAL A 68 -7.29 3.44 -6.81
CA VAL A 68 -6.92 3.04 -8.17
C VAL A 68 -8.16 2.63 -8.95
N ASP A 69 -8.34 3.21 -10.14
CA ASP A 69 -9.48 2.93 -11.02
C ASP A 69 -9.44 1.47 -11.48
N GLY A 70 -10.37 0.66 -10.96
CA GLY A 70 -10.45 -0.78 -11.22
C GLY A 70 -10.33 -1.64 -9.96
N ILE A 71 -9.83 -1.10 -8.84
CA ILE A 71 -9.84 -1.79 -7.55
C ILE A 71 -11.18 -1.55 -6.86
N ARG A 72 -11.80 -2.62 -6.38
CA ARG A 72 -13.01 -2.60 -5.54
C ARG A 72 -12.69 -2.74 -4.07
N GLU A 73 -11.67 -3.51 -3.75
CA GLU A 73 -11.31 -3.82 -2.37
C GLU A 73 -9.80 -4.00 -2.26
N ALA A 74 -9.21 -3.40 -1.23
CA ALA A 74 -7.80 -3.59 -0.90
C ALA A 74 -7.66 -4.14 0.52
N GLU A 75 -6.74 -5.09 0.66
CA GLU A 75 -6.33 -5.71 1.91
C GLU A 75 -4.83 -5.57 2.10
N VAL A 76 -4.44 -5.34 3.36
CA VAL A 76 -3.09 -5.08 3.84
C VAL A 76 -2.86 -5.79 5.17
#